data_AF-A0A0M1MZR1-F1
#
_entry.id   AF-A0A0M1MZR1-F1
#
_cell.length_a   1.000
_cell.length_b   1.000
_cell.length_c   1.000
_cell.angle_alpha   90.00
_cell.angle_beta   90.00
_cell.angle_gamma   90.00
#
_symmetry.space_group_name_H-M   'P 1'
#
loop_
_entity.id
_entity.type
_entity.pdbx_description
1 polymer ?
#
loop_
_entity_poly.entity_id
_entity_poly.type
_entity_poly.pdbx_seq_one_letter_code
_entity_poly.pdbx_strand_id
1 'polypeptide(L)'
;MNYEAIVIGGGHAGVEAALALSKKHKTLLITGNLEQIATLPCNPSIGGPAKGVVVREIEALGGIMGKAADLSQIQMKMLNTSKGPAVRSLRAQIDKVKYPKVVIQILKEAANLTLLEGLVEELIIKKQQVKGVKLQDRTLIYSEVVVMTTGTYLSSKVLMGKSKINSGPNNEPTTYGISKQLKEHGFEVIRLKTGTPPRIQKDSIDYTKAKMQFGDGILQTFSSPSVIDDLGVQEPCYLLHTNEQTHELIEQNLYESAMYDGQIEGTGPRYCPSIEDKVVRFCDKKQHQIFIEPESLESDEMYLQGLSTSMPKEIQHKILKTIPALENAKIVRYAYAIEYDAFNPNQLKHTLETKKINNLFFAGQINGTSGYEEAACQGLMAGINASLKLQNKDGLVLNRNEAYIGVLIDDLINKGTKEPYRLLTSRAEFRLLLRHDNADLRLTHYGFELGLVDEKTYKNVDKKRLEVDMLKEKLQATFFEVNEKNLNYLKEHDSSLITEKVSLYKLLKRTELNKNILKFVFDQQYTPEILEQVEIQVKYENYILKAEKEAQKLLQLETKTIPIDIDYSVIHNLSKEAKEKLTTIKPYNLGQASRILGVNPVDISILLVFLQRTQNFV
;
A
#
# COMPACT_ATOMS: atom_id res chain seq x y z
N MET A 1 -11.73 12.42 30.24
CA MET A 1 -11.26 13.29 29.13
C MET A 1 -12.19 13.11 27.95
N ASN A 2 -12.48 14.15 27.17
CA ASN A 2 -13.41 14.08 26.03
C ASN A 2 -12.71 14.59 24.76
N TYR A 3 -12.72 13.76 23.72
CA TYR A 3 -12.17 14.06 22.38
C TYR A 3 -13.27 13.84 21.35
N GLU A 4 -13.12 14.39 20.15
CA GLU A 4 -14.07 14.09 19.06
C GLU A 4 -13.71 12.73 18.43
N ALA A 5 -12.41 12.48 18.26
CA ALA A 5 -11.90 11.24 17.68
C ALA A 5 -10.77 10.62 18.52
N ILE A 6 -10.74 9.29 18.56
CA ILE A 6 -9.63 8.51 19.11
C ILE A 6 -9.07 7.59 18.03
N VAL A 7 -7.75 7.54 17.91
CA VAL A 7 -7.02 6.59 17.07
C VAL A 7 -6.21 5.66 17.96
N ILE A 8 -6.37 4.34 17.77
CA ILE A 8 -5.72 3.32 18.60
C ILE A 8 -4.58 2.66 17.81
N GLY A 9 -3.35 2.96 18.21
CA GLY A 9 -2.11 2.39 17.69
C GLY A 9 -1.35 3.37 16.78
N GLY A 10 -0.10 3.69 17.14
CA GLY A 10 0.76 4.63 16.41
C GLY A 10 1.49 4.07 15.19
N GLY A 11 0.96 3.03 14.54
CA GLY A 11 1.54 2.47 13.32
C GLY A 11 1.22 3.33 12.07
N HIS A 12 1.66 2.88 10.90
CA HIS A 12 1.47 3.59 9.62
C HIS A 12 0.02 4.00 9.34
N ALA A 13 -0.96 3.13 9.62
CA ALA A 13 -2.37 3.46 9.48
C ALA A 13 -2.82 4.53 10.50
N GLY A 14 -2.39 4.41 11.76
CA GLY A 14 -2.82 5.30 12.82
C GLY A 14 -2.28 6.72 12.65
N VAL A 15 -1.06 6.85 12.13
CA VAL A 15 -0.44 8.15 11.80
C VAL A 15 -1.26 8.90 10.76
N GLU A 16 -1.55 8.27 9.62
CA GLU A 16 -2.34 8.94 8.57
C GLU A 16 -3.78 9.23 9.03
N ALA A 17 -4.40 8.31 9.79
CA ALA A 17 -5.74 8.52 10.34
C ALA A 17 -5.78 9.71 11.31
N ALA A 18 -4.82 9.78 12.24
CA ALA A 18 -4.75 10.82 13.25
C ALA A 18 -4.51 12.20 12.63
N LEU A 19 -3.63 12.29 11.63
CA LEU A 19 -3.36 13.54 10.91
C LEU A 19 -4.56 13.99 10.07
N ALA A 20 -5.25 13.08 9.38
CA ALA A 20 -6.45 13.42 8.61
C ALA A 20 -7.57 13.94 9.51
N LEU A 21 -7.75 13.35 10.70
CA LEU A 21 -8.74 13.79 11.68
C LEU A 21 -8.37 15.13 12.33
N SER A 22 -7.11 15.32 12.73
CA SER A 22 -6.64 16.49 13.48
C SER A 22 -6.76 17.81 12.71
N LYS A 23 -6.85 17.74 11.37
CA LYS A 23 -7.14 18.91 10.52
C LYS A 23 -8.42 19.63 10.90
N LYS A 24 -9.42 18.93 11.43
CA LYS A 24 -10.74 19.50 11.75
C LYS A 24 -11.26 19.17 13.15
N HIS A 25 -10.71 18.15 13.81
CA HIS A 25 -11.27 17.58 15.04
C HIS A 25 -10.23 17.40 16.13
N LYS A 26 -10.63 17.59 17.40
CA LYS A 26 -9.83 17.24 18.57
C LYS A 26 -9.60 15.74 18.62
N THR A 27 -8.38 15.34 18.31
CA THR A 27 -8.00 13.95 18.07
C THR A 27 -6.98 13.48 19.09
N LEU A 28 -7.20 12.29 19.64
CA LEU A 28 -6.25 11.62 20.52
C LEU A 28 -5.66 10.39 19.81
N LEU A 29 -4.35 10.34 19.63
CA LEU A 29 -3.64 9.12 19.22
C LEU A 29 -3.08 8.42 20.45
N ILE A 30 -3.56 7.20 20.71
CA ILE A 30 -3.12 6.36 21.82
C ILE A 30 -2.22 5.26 21.28
N THR A 31 -1.01 5.10 21.83
CA THR A 31 -0.07 4.05 21.42
C THR A 31 0.66 3.48 22.63
N GLY A 32 1.04 2.20 22.59
CA GLY A 32 1.71 1.56 23.73
C GLY A 32 3.10 2.14 24.02
N ASN A 33 3.75 2.71 23.00
CA ASN A 33 5.05 3.36 23.11
C ASN A 33 5.13 4.51 22.10
N LEU A 34 5.37 5.73 22.57
CA LEU A 34 5.47 6.94 21.73
C LEU A 34 6.73 6.97 20.87
N GLU A 35 7.82 6.33 21.32
CA GLU A 35 9.08 6.25 20.58
C GLU A 35 8.99 5.28 19.39
N GLN A 36 8.02 4.36 19.41
CA GLN A 36 7.82 3.33 18.38
C GLN A 36 6.82 3.74 17.29
N ILE A 37 6.35 4.99 17.29
CA ILE A 37 5.42 5.51 16.27
C ILE A 37 6.04 5.37 14.87
N ALA A 38 5.27 4.82 13.94
CA ALA A 38 5.65 4.60 12.54
C ALA A 38 7.00 3.89 12.33
N THR A 39 7.40 3.04 13.28
CA THR A 39 8.55 2.15 13.11
C THR A 39 8.31 1.14 11.99
N LEU A 40 9.40 0.71 11.35
CA LEU A 40 9.38 -0.25 10.24
C LEU A 40 9.84 -1.64 10.74
N PRO A 41 8.98 -2.45 11.38
CA PRO A 41 9.41 -3.69 12.04
C PRO A 41 9.92 -4.77 11.07
N CYS A 42 9.62 -4.66 9.78
CA CYS A 42 10.01 -5.60 8.75
C CYS A 42 11.06 -4.97 7.84
N ASN A 43 10.72 -4.75 6.56
CA ASN A 43 11.62 -4.26 5.53
C ASN A 43 11.98 -2.78 5.74
N PRO A 44 13.26 -2.37 5.65
CA PRO A 44 13.72 -0.97 5.62
C PRO A 44 13.43 -0.24 4.29
N SER A 45 12.22 -0.38 3.72
CA SER A 45 11.87 0.31 2.48
C SER A 45 10.41 0.72 2.40
N ILE A 46 10.17 1.77 1.61
CA ILE A 46 8.85 2.28 1.25
C ILE A 46 8.72 2.28 -0.28
N GLY A 47 7.57 1.83 -0.76
CA GLY A 47 7.27 1.70 -2.18
C GLY A 47 7.60 0.33 -2.74
N GLY A 48 7.96 0.28 -4.02
CA GLY A 48 8.06 -0.96 -4.79
C GLY A 48 6.85 -1.18 -5.71
N PRO A 49 6.71 -2.35 -6.35
CA PRO A 49 5.64 -2.61 -7.31
C PRO A 49 4.26 -2.41 -6.67
N ALA A 50 3.40 -1.61 -7.32
CA ALA A 50 2.10 -1.11 -6.82
C ALA A 50 2.17 -0.24 -5.54
N LYS A 51 2.99 -0.61 -4.55
CA LYS A 51 3.22 0.13 -3.31
C LYS A 51 3.67 1.57 -3.54
N GLY A 52 4.63 1.79 -4.43
CA GLY A 52 5.11 3.14 -4.76
C GLY A 52 4.06 4.02 -5.44
N VAL A 53 3.11 3.40 -6.18
CA VAL A 53 1.93 4.10 -6.70
C VAL A 53 1.03 4.54 -5.54
N VAL A 54 0.76 3.65 -4.58
CA VAL A 54 -0.05 3.98 -3.40
C VAL A 54 0.59 5.06 -2.54
N VAL A 55 1.91 5.09 -2.39
CA VAL A 55 2.60 6.18 -1.67
C VAL A 55 2.35 7.53 -2.36
N ARG A 56 2.41 7.57 -3.69
CA ARG A 56 2.05 8.76 -4.49
C ARG A 56 0.57 9.12 -4.36
N GLU A 57 -0.32 8.13 -4.25
CA GLU A 57 -1.76 8.38 -4.04
C GLU A 57 -2.07 8.90 -2.63
N ILE A 58 -1.37 8.40 -1.60
CA ILE A 58 -1.44 8.92 -0.23
C ILE A 58 -1.01 10.38 -0.22
N GLU A 59 0.11 10.71 -0.87
CA GLU A 59 0.61 12.09 -0.95
C GLU A 59 -0.35 13.00 -1.71
N ALA A 60 -0.89 12.56 -2.85
CA ALA A 60 -1.86 13.33 -3.62
C ALA A 60 -3.12 13.66 -2.80
N LEU A 61 -3.55 12.78 -1.89
CA LEU A 61 -4.68 13.01 -0.98
C LEU A 61 -4.34 13.86 0.25
N GLY A 62 -3.06 14.23 0.44
CA GLY A 62 -2.58 15.03 1.58
C GLY A 62 -2.05 14.22 2.77
N GLY A 63 -1.77 12.94 2.59
CA GLY A 63 -1.07 12.11 3.59
C GLY A 63 0.44 12.38 3.62
N ILE A 64 1.14 11.84 4.62
CA ILE A 64 2.53 12.21 4.91
C ILE A 64 3.58 11.16 4.57
N MET A 65 3.19 9.91 4.29
CA MET A 65 4.12 8.80 4.05
C MET A 65 5.16 9.13 2.96
N GLY A 66 4.75 9.76 1.86
CA GLY A 66 5.66 10.17 0.78
C GLY A 66 6.71 11.18 1.26
N LYS A 67 6.27 12.24 1.95
CA LYS A 67 7.14 13.27 2.54
C LYS A 67 8.11 12.68 3.58
N ALA A 68 7.62 11.82 4.47
CA ALA A 68 8.44 11.18 5.49
C ALA A 68 9.48 10.24 4.86
N ALA A 69 9.10 9.52 3.80
CA ALA A 69 10.01 8.66 3.04
C ALA A 69 11.10 9.50 2.35
N ASP A 70 10.75 10.60 1.69
CA ASP A 70 11.71 11.47 1.01
C ASP A 70 12.73 12.09 1.97
N LEU A 71 12.29 12.56 3.13
CA LEU A 71 13.17 13.12 4.15
C LEU A 71 14.10 12.08 4.79
N SER A 72 13.78 10.78 4.64
CA SER A 72 14.46 9.68 5.32
C SER A 72 15.08 8.67 4.36
N GLN A 73 15.10 8.95 3.06
CA GLN A 73 15.66 8.04 2.07
C GLN A 73 17.19 7.98 2.16
N ILE A 74 17.73 6.79 1.94
CA ILE A 74 19.19 6.54 1.81
C ILE A 74 19.57 5.97 0.44
N GLN A 75 18.57 5.57 -0.34
CA GLN A 75 18.69 5.15 -1.74
C GLN A 75 17.29 5.18 -2.35
N MET A 76 17.15 5.59 -3.60
CA MET A 76 15.89 5.46 -4.33
C MET A 76 16.11 4.99 -5.75
N LYS A 77 15.17 4.16 -6.24
CA LYS A 77 15.19 3.66 -7.61
C LYS A 77 13.81 3.54 -8.23
N MET A 78 13.76 3.74 -9.53
CA MET A 78 12.61 3.40 -10.36
C MET A 78 12.65 1.92 -10.73
N LEU A 79 11.59 1.18 -10.40
CA LEU A 79 11.45 -0.22 -10.80
C LEU A 79 10.79 -0.34 -12.17
N ASN A 80 11.08 -1.43 -12.88
CA ASN A 80 10.49 -1.77 -14.18
C ASN A 80 10.70 -0.68 -15.26
N THR A 81 11.83 0.02 -15.26
CA THR A 81 12.17 1.07 -16.24
C THR A 81 12.13 0.59 -17.69
N SER A 82 12.53 -0.67 -17.93
CA SER A 82 12.46 -1.32 -19.26
C SER A 82 11.05 -1.70 -19.71
N LYS A 83 10.03 -1.54 -18.84
CA LYS A 83 8.63 -1.79 -19.14
C LYS A 83 7.86 -0.47 -19.28
N GLY A 84 6.64 -0.56 -19.82
CA GLY A 84 5.76 0.59 -20.01
C GLY A 84 5.40 1.30 -18.69
N PRO A 85 4.91 2.56 -18.77
CA PRO A 85 4.68 3.43 -17.61
C PRO A 85 3.64 2.87 -16.63
N ALA A 86 2.72 2.02 -17.10
CA ALA A 86 1.71 1.36 -16.27
C ALA A 86 2.26 0.45 -15.15
N VAL A 87 3.53 0.05 -15.21
CA VAL A 87 4.15 -0.84 -14.22
C VAL A 87 5.40 -0.26 -13.57
N ARG A 88 5.77 0.96 -13.94
CA ARG A 88 6.85 1.71 -13.28
C ARG A 88 6.40 2.12 -11.89
N SER A 89 7.31 2.06 -10.93
CA SER A 89 7.01 2.41 -9.55
C SER A 89 8.30 2.70 -8.80
N LEU A 90 8.27 3.72 -7.96
CA LEU A 90 9.39 4.10 -7.11
C LEU A 90 9.52 3.17 -5.91
N ARG A 91 10.76 2.92 -5.50
CA ARG A 91 11.11 2.26 -4.24
C ARG A 91 12.25 3.01 -3.58
N ALA A 92 12.05 3.44 -2.35
CA ALA A 92 13.07 4.03 -1.51
C ALA A 92 13.51 3.04 -0.44
N GLN A 93 14.82 2.93 -0.26
CA GLN A 93 15.42 2.41 0.96
C GLN A 93 15.37 3.52 2.00
N ILE A 94 14.88 3.20 3.20
CA ILE A 94 14.57 4.18 4.25
C ILE A 94 15.45 3.94 5.46
N ASP A 95 16.00 5.02 6.00
CA ASP A 95 16.65 5.01 7.30
C ASP A 95 15.59 4.77 8.40
N LYS A 96 15.64 3.59 9.03
CA LYS A 96 14.67 3.18 10.06
C LYS A 96 14.76 3.95 11.37
N VAL A 97 15.86 4.67 11.61
CA VAL A 97 16.01 5.54 12.78
C VAL A 97 15.47 6.93 12.46
N LYS A 98 15.75 7.45 11.26
CA LYS A 98 15.32 8.80 10.85
C LYS A 98 13.82 8.89 10.56
N TYR A 99 13.24 7.88 9.90
CA TYR A 99 11.83 7.92 9.47
C TYR A 99 10.84 8.10 10.63
N PRO A 100 10.89 7.30 11.72
CA PRO A 100 10.04 7.52 12.90
C PRO A 100 10.21 8.91 13.51
N LYS A 101 11.45 9.42 13.60
CA LYS A 101 11.74 10.76 14.14
C LYS A 101 11.04 11.86 13.32
N VAL A 102 11.10 11.77 11.99
CA VAL A 102 10.41 12.70 11.08
C VAL A 102 8.90 12.64 11.28
N VAL A 103 8.32 11.44 11.35
CA VAL A 103 6.87 11.26 11.55
C VAL A 103 6.43 11.82 12.91
N ILE A 104 7.15 11.53 13.99
CA ILE A 104 6.86 12.04 15.33
C ILE A 104 6.91 13.58 15.36
N GLN A 105 7.88 14.18 14.68
CA GLN A 105 7.97 15.64 14.58
C GLN A 105 6.73 16.23 13.92
N ILE A 106 6.30 15.66 12.78
CA ILE A 106 5.08 16.09 12.08
C ILE A 106 3.84 15.95 12.98
N LEU A 107 3.72 14.87 13.74
CA LEU A 107 2.59 14.67 14.66
C LEU A 107 2.58 15.68 15.81
N LYS A 108 3.75 16.05 16.34
CA LYS A 108 3.87 17.04 17.41
C LYS A 108 3.50 18.46 16.95
N GLU A 109 3.70 18.77 15.68
CA GLU A 109 3.35 20.06 15.07
C GLU A 109 1.87 20.12 14.65
N ALA A 110 1.17 18.99 14.59
CA ALA A 110 -0.22 18.94 14.16
C ALA A 110 -1.16 19.59 15.19
N ALA A 111 -1.86 20.64 14.77
CA ALA A 111 -2.92 21.24 15.56
C ALA A 111 -4.02 20.22 15.88
N ASN A 112 -4.66 20.35 17.04
CA ASN A 112 -5.73 19.48 17.54
C ASN A 112 -5.36 18.00 17.76
N LEU A 113 -4.08 17.61 17.63
CA LEU A 113 -3.63 16.26 17.92
C LEU A 113 -2.99 16.19 19.30
N THR A 114 -3.44 15.24 20.12
CA THR A 114 -2.78 14.87 21.38
C THR A 114 -2.23 13.46 21.26
N LEU A 115 -1.00 13.25 21.71
CA LEU A 115 -0.36 11.94 21.78
C LEU A 115 -0.41 11.43 23.22
N LEU A 116 -0.84 10.18 23.40
CA LEU A 116 -0.91 9.54 24.71
C LEU A 116 -0.25 8.16 24.65
N GLU A 117 0.69 7.93 25.56
CA GLU A 117 1.22 6.59 25.79
C GLU A 117 0.23 5.80 26.66
N GLY A 118 -0.21 4.65 26.18
CA GLY A 118 -1.14 3.79 26.89
C GLY A 118 -1.62 2.60 26.07
N LEU A 119 -2.06 1.56 26.76
CA LEU A 119 -2.66 0.37 26.15
C LEU A 119 -4.17 0.40 26.35
N VAL A 120 -4.91 0.33 25.24
CA VAL A 120 -6.36 0.24 25.25
C VAL A 120 -6.76 -1.21 25.52
N GLU A 121 -7.58 -1.41 26.55
CA GLU A 121 -8.06 -2.73 26.96
C GLU A 121 -9.45 -3.02 26.40
N GLU A 122 -10.36 -2.04 26.43
CA GLU A 122 -11.76 -2.20 26.02
C GLU A 122 -12.29 -0.98 25.27
N LEU A 123 -13.23 -1.19 24.35
CA LEU A 123 -14.06 -0.13 23.76
C LEU A 123 -15.27 0.15 24.65
N ILE A 124 -15.69 1.42 24.74
CA ILE A 124 -16.94 1.79 25.41
C ILE A 124 -18.05 1.75 24.35
N ILE A 125 -18.90 0.73 24.36
CA ILE A 125 -19.97 0.55 23.38
C ILE A 125 -21.34 0.71 24.04
N LYS A 126 -22.21 1.55 23.47
CA LYS A 126 -23.60 1.73 23.90
C LYS A 126 -24.53 1.71 22.68
N LYS A 127 -25.57 0.88 22.71
CA LYS A 127 -26.57 0.76 21.61
C LYS A 127 -25.92 0.59 20.22
N GLN A 128 -24.95 -0.32 20.09
CA GLN A 128 -24.21 -0.58 18.84
C GLN A 128 -23.47 0.65 18.28
N GLN A 129 -23.06 1.57 19.15
CA GLN A 129 -22.25 2.72 18.79
C GLN A 129 -21.07 2.83 19.75
N VAL A 130 -19.87 3.09 19.22
CA VAL A 130 -18.70 3.37 20.06
C VAL A 130 -18.80 4.76 20.70
N LYS A 131 -18.33 4.88 21.94
CA LYS A 131 -18.37 6.10 22.77
C LYS A 131 -17.02 6.45 23.41
N GLY A 132 -15.97 5.75 23.02
CA GLY A 132 -14.61 5.94 23.54
C GLY A 132 -13.95 4.61 23.91
N VAL A 133 -12.96 4.70 24.79
CA VAL A 133 -12.06 3.61 25.16
C VAL A 133 -11.78 3.59 26.65
N LYS A 134 -11.39 2.42 27.15
CA LYS A 134 -10.87 2.19 28.50
C LYS A 134 -9.45 1.66 28.40
N LEU A 135 -8.54 2.33 29.08
CA LEU A 135 -7.13 1.94 29.16
C LEU A 135 -6.92 0.83 30.22
N GLN A 136 -5.76 0.19 30.18
CA GLN A 136 -5.38 -0.84 31.16
C GLN A 136 -5.33 -0.35 32.61
N ASP A 137 -4.97 0.92 32.82
CA ASP A 137 -5.01 1.59 34.13
C ASP A 137 -6.44 1.94 34.60
N ARG A 138 -7.46 1.53 33.83
CA ARG A 138 -8.90 1.79 34.02
C ARG A 138 -9.34 3.22 33.71
N THR A 139 -8.47 4.06 33.17
CA THR A 139 -8.83 5.40 32.72
C THR A 139 -9.86 5.32 31.58
N LEU A 140 -10.95 6.07 31.71
CA LEU A 140 -12.00 6.19 30.70
C LEU A 140 -11.81 7.46 29.87
N ILE A 141 -11.75 7.30 28.56
CA ILE A 141 -11.62 8.40 27.60
C ILE A 141 -12.77 8.31 26.61
N TYR A 142 -13.58 9.37 26.53
CA TYR A 142 -14.77 9.39 25.68
C TYR A 142 -14.47 10.02 24.33
N SER A 143 -15.16 9.51 23.30
CA SER A 143 -15.15 10.09 21.94
C SER A 143 -16.40 9.76 21.14
N GLU A 144 -16.59 10.48 20.03
CA GLU A 144 -17.69 10.24 19.11
C GLU A 144 -17.37 9.17 18.07
N VAL A 145 -16.10 9.13 17.60
CA VAL A 145 -15.58 8.11 16.68
C VAL A 145 -14.29 7.47 17.21
N VAL A 146 -14.03 6.24 16.79
CA VAL A 146 -12.80 5.50 17.09
C VAL A 146 -12.26 4.83 15.83
N VAL A 147 -10.97 5.03 15.53
CA VAL A 147 -10.25 4.33 14.45
C VAL A 147 -9.26 3.34 15.07
N MET A 148 -9.41 2.06 14.76
CA MET A 148 -8.51 1.01 15.24
C MET A 148 -7.43 0.68 14.20
N THR A 149 -6.18 0.80 14.63
CA THR A 149 -4.97 0.59 13.81
C THR A 149 -3.93 -0.21 14.58
N THR A 150 -4.38 -1.29 15.25
CA THR A 150 -3.63 -2.08 16.23
C THR A 150 -2.49 -2.92 15.67
N GLY A 151 -2.24 -2.87 14.35
CA GLY A 151 -1.14 -3.59 13.71
C GLY A 151 -1.18 -5.10 13.98
N THR A 152 -0.03 -5.67 14.34
CA THR A 152 0.14 -7.10 14.67
C THR A 152 0.18 -7.35 16.19
N TYR A 153 -0.46 -6.49 16.99
CA TYR A 153 -0.36 -6.53 18.46
C TYR A 153 -1.54 -7.22 19.15
N LEU A 154 -2.68 -7.43 18.46
CA LEU A 154 -3.85 -8.09 19.04
C LEU A 154 -3.61 -9.60 19.19
N SER A 155 -3.74 -10.09 20.43
CA SER A 155 -3.53 -11.50 20.82
C SER A 155 -2.29 -12.16 20.20
N SER A 156 -1.19 -11.41 20.14
CA SER A 156 -0.07 -11.74 19.28
C SER A 156 0.92 -12.70 19.92
N LYS A 157 1.53 -13.55 19.08
CA LYS A 157 2.51 -14.55 19.48
C LYS A 157 3.71 -14.54 18.54
N VAL A 158 4.90 -14.45 19.11
CA VAL A 158 6.17 -14.65 18.40
C VAL A 158 6.49 -16.15 18.40
N LEU A 159 6.79 -16.66 17.20
CA LEU A 159 7.06 -18.06 16.91
C LEU A 159 8.46 -18.21 16.32
N MET A 160 9.27 -19.07 16.94
CA MET A 160 10.62 -19.40 16.48
C MET A 160 10.95 -20.84 16.88
N GLY A 161 11.02 -21.71 15.88
CA GLY A 161 11.03 -23.16 16.08
C GLY A 161 9.84 -23.61 16.90
N LYS A 162 10.10 -24.38 17.96
CA LYS A 162 9.09 -24.85 18.93
C LYS A 162 8.74 -23.82 20.01
N SER A 163 9.41 -22.67 20.04
CA SER A 163 9.17 -21.61 21.02
C SER A 163 7.97 -20.74 20.62
N LYS A 164 7.08 -20.48 21.59
CA LYS A 164 5.92 -19.59 21.47
C LYS A 164 5.93 -18.59 22.61
N ILE A 165 6.03 -17.30 22.29
CA ILE A 165 6.09 -16.23 23.28
C ILE A 165 4.94 -15.25 23.01
N ASN A 166 4.11 -15.03 24.02
CA ASN A 166 3.03 -14.04 23.95
C ASN A 166 3.63 -12.63 23.96
N SER A 167 3.71 -12.01 22.78
CA SER A 167 4.34 -10.71 22.62
C SER A 167 4.00 -10.10 21.26
N GLY A 168 4.02 -8.77 21.19
CA GLY A 168 4.05 -8.02 19.95
C GLY A 168 5.43 -8.06 19.28
N PRO A 169 5.59 -7.35 18.15
CA PRO A 169 6.91 -7.14 17.55
C PRO A 169 7.89 -6.55 18.56
N ASN A 170 9.17 -6.94 18.46
CA ASN A 170 10.26 -6.39 19.29
C ASN A 170 10.07 -6.54 20.82
N ASN A 171 9.39 -7.60 21.27
CA ASN A 171 9.10 -7.87 22.69
C ASN A 171 8.09 -6.89 23.34
N GLU A 172 7.36 -6.12 22.54
CA GLU A 172 6.35 -5.20 23.05
C GLU A 172 5.14 -5.94 23.68
N PRO A 173 4.41 -5.30 24.60
CA PRO A 173 3.17 -5.86 25.16
C PRO A 173 2.12 -6.13 24.08
N THR A 174 1.38 -7.23 24.25
CA THR A 174 0.18 -7.55 23.45
C THR A 174 -1.09 -7.27 24.27
N THR A 175 -2.22 -7.09 23.60
CA THR A 175 -3.54 -6.90 24.24
C THR A 175 -4.53 -7.97 23.78
N TYR A 176 -5.43 -8.37 24.69
CA TYR A 176 -6.41 -9.44 24.44
C TYR A 176 -7.87 -8.97 24.57
N GLY A 177 -8.11 -7.93 25.39
CA GLY A 177 -9.47 -7.48 25.75
C GLY A 177 -10.30 -7.09 24.54
N ILE A 178 -9.74 -6.29 23.61
CA ILE A 178 -10.49 -5.79 22.45
C ILE A 178 -10.92 -6.92 21.51
N SER A 179 -10.03 -7.86 21.19
CA SER A 179 -10.35 -9.01 20.33
C SER A 179 -11.50 -9.84 20.91
N LYS A 180 -11.43 -10.11 22.22
CA LYS A 180 -12.49 -10.83 22.93
C LYS A 180 -13.81 -10.07 22.87
N GLN A 181 -13.80 -8.78 23.19
CA GLN A 181 -15.00 -7.94 23.20
C GLN A 181 -15.66 -7.85 21.83
N LEU A 182 -14.89 -7.68 20.75
CA LEU A 182 -15.44 -7.62 19.40
C LEU A 182 -16.02 -8.97 18.96
N LYS A 183 -15.40 -10.09 19.36
CA LYS A 183 -15.97 -11.42 19.15
C LYS A 183 -17.32 -11.60 19.86
N GLU A 184 -17.47 -11.08 21.07
CA GLU A 184 -18.74 -11.06 21.82
C GLU A 184 -19.81 -10.20 21.13
N HIS A 185 -19.42 -9.16 20.39
CA HIS A 185 -20.30 -8.38 19.52
C HIS A 185 -20.52 -9.03 18.14
N GLY A 186 -20.16 -10.31 18.01
CA GLY A 186 -20.42 -11.14 16.85
C GLY A 186 -19.43 -10.95 15.71
N PHE A 187 -18.31 -10.25 15.87
CA PHE A 187 -17.31 -10.12 14.80
C PHE A 187 -16.61 -11.45 14.50
N GLU A 188 -16.42 -11.74 13.21
CA GLU A 188 -15.58 -12.84 12.76
C GLU A 188 -14.11 -12.44 12.89
N VAL A 189 -13.41 -13.10 13.81
CA VAL A 189 -11.96 -12.97 14.03
C VAL A 189 -11.24 -14.06 13.26
N ILE A 190 -10.19 -13.68 12.55
CA ILE A 190 -9.27 -14.59 11.86
C ILE A 190 -7.87 -14.47 12.46
N ARG A 191 -7.09 -15.54 12.38
CA ARG A 191 -5.65 -15.50 12.72
C ARG A 191 -4.81 -15.43 11.46
N LEU A 192 -3.87 -14.51 11.46
CA LEU A 192 -2.93 -14.32 10.37
C LEU A 192 -1.50 -14.46 10.86
N LYS A 193 -0.61 -14.85 9.95
CA LYS A 193 0.81 -15.00 10.22
C LYS A 193 1.64 -14.17 9.25
N THR A 194 2.67 -13.51 9.76
CA THR A 194 3.73 -12.90 8.94
C THR A 194 5.12 -13.20 9.48
N GLY A 195 6.10 -13.40 8.61
CA GLY A 195 7.50 -13.63 8.98
C GLY A 195 8.38 -12.41 8.73
N THR A 196 9.50 -12.33 9.47
CA THR A 196 10.58 -11.36 9.24
C THR A 196 11.92 -12.11 9.12
N PRO A 197 12.88 -11.64 8.30
CA PRO A 197 14.21 -12.26 8.20
C PRO A 197 15.11 -11.90 9.39
N PRO A 198 16.27 -12.57 9.50
CA PRO A 198 17.27 -12.19 10.49
C PRO A 198 17.96 -10.87 10.09
N ARG A 199 18.51 -10.18 11.10
CA ARG A 199 19.38 -9.03 10.94
C ARG A 199 20.80 -9.45 11.28
N ILE A 200 21.77 -9.04 10.47
CA ILE A 200 23.18 -9.42 10.61
C ILE A 200 24.07 -8.18 10.74
N GLN A 201 25.25 -8.35 11.34
CA GLN A 201 26.22 -7.27 11.52
C GLN A 201 26.90 -6.90 10.19
N LYS A 202 26.93 -5.61 9.86
CA LYS A 202 27.48 -5.05 8.60
C LYS A 202 28.90 -5.53 8.30
N ASP A 203 29.77 -5.56 9.30
CA ASP A 203 31.19 -5.92 9.15
C ASP A 203 31.45 -7.44 9.08
N SER A 204 30.42 -8.27 9.27
CA SER A 204 30.53 -9.73 9.22
C SER A 204 30.27 -10.32 7.84
N ILE A 205 30.04 -9.47 6.83
CA ILE A 205 29.65 -9.84 5.47
C ILE A 205 30.86 -9.76 4.53
N ASP A 206 31.07 -10.80 3.72
CA ASP A 206 32.05 -10.78 2.63
C ASP A 206 31.41 -10.20 1.36
N TYR A 207 31.47 -8.87 1.22
CA TYR A 207 30.89 -8.15 0.09
C TYR A 207 31.55 -8.47 -1.26
N THR A 208 32.76 -9.04 -1.27
CA THR A 208 33.44 -9.44 -2.52
C THR A 208 32.69 -10.55 -3.26
N LYS A 209 31.89 -11.32 -2.53
CA LYS A 209 31.03 -12.40 -3.03
C LYS A 209 29.58 -11.94 -3.29
N ALA A 210 29.30 -10.64 -3.19
CA ALA A 210 27.98 -10.06 -3.37
C ALA A 210 27.93 -9.13 -4.59
N LYS A 211 26.79 -9.10 -5.30
CA LYS A 211 26.60 -8.15 -6.39
C LYS A 211 26.01 -6.85 -5.87
N MET A 212 26.79 -5.78 -5.89
CA MET A 212 26.34 -4.45 -5.48
C MET A 212 25.19 -3.94 -6.35
N GLN A 213 24.25 -3.22 -5.73
CA GLN A 213 23.03 -2.67 -6.35
C GLN A 213 22.82 -1.22 -5.88
N PHE A 214 23.07 -0.27 -6.78
CA PHE A 214 22.89 1.15 -6.54
C PHE A 214 21.45 1.61 -6.80
N GLY A 215 21.13 2.82 -6.33
CA GLY A 215 19.95 3.59 -6.74
C GLY A 215 20.10 4.19 -8.14
N ASP A 216 19.16 5.05 -8.54
CA ASP A 216 19.15 5.65 -9.88
C ASP A 216 20.25 6.72 -10.09
N GLY A 217 20.85 7.24 -8.99
CA GLY A 217 21.86 8.30 -9.07
C GLY A 217 21.32 9.69 -9.46
N ILE A 218 19.99 9.84 -9.49
CA ILE A 218 19.28 11.10 -9.73
C ILE A 218 18.28 11.34 -8.60
N LEU A 219 17.96 12.62 -8.32
CA LEU A 219 16.99 12.97 -7.30
C LEU A 219 15.60 12.44 -7.69
N GLN A 220 15.14 11.47 -6.93
CA GLN A 220 13.80 10.91 -6.99
C GLN A 220 13.09 11.23 -5.68
N THR A 221 11.79 11.53 -5.77
CA THR A 221 10.94 11.74 -4.60
C THR A 221 9.59 11.06 -4.79
N PHE A 222 8.87 10.82 -3.71
CA PHE A 222 7.44 10.53 -3.72
C PHE A 222 6.59 11.80 -3.69
N SER A 223 7.09 12.89 -3.12
CA SER A 223 6.37 14.16 -3.00
C SER A 223 6.51 15.02 -4.27
N SER A 224 5.45 15.74 -4.63
CA SER A 224 5.49 16.78 -5.67
C SER A 224 4.76 18.05 -5.21
N PRO A 225 5.45 19.18 -5.00
CA PRO A 225 6.88 19.41 -5.22
C PRO A 225 7.78 18.62 -4.27
N SER A 226 9.06 18.50 -4.63
CA SER A 226 10.06 17.86 -3.79
C SER A 226 10.18 18.58 -2.44
N VAL A 227 10.38 17.80 -1.37
CA VAL A 227 10.64 18.30 -0.01
C VAL A 227 12.13 18.28 0.35
N ILE A 228 12.96 17.83 -0.58
CA ILE A 228 14.43 17.79 -0.50
C ILE A 228 15.01 18.35 -1.80
N ASP A 229 16.18 18.99 -1.70
CA ASP A 229 16.81 19.64 -2.85
C ASP A 229 18.06 18.90 -3.35
N ASP A 230 18.56 17.94 -2.57
CA ASP A 230 19.73 17.13 -2.88
C ASP A 230 19.47 15.63 -2.71
N LEU A 231 20.25 14.81 -3.42
CA LEU A 231 20.14 13.35 -3.41
C LEU A 231 20.59 12.72 -2.08
N GLY A 232 21.35 13.45 -1.27
CA GLY A 232 21.95 12.94 -0.04
C GLY A 232 22.89 11.76 -0.26
N VAL A 233 23.09 11.00 0.82
CA VAL A 233 23.87 9.75 0.82
C VAL A 233 23.13 8.68 0.02
N GLN A 234 23.89 7.88 -0.76
CA GLN A 234 23.36 6.77 -1.56
C GLN A 234 24.04 5.45 -1.15
N GLU A 235 23.53 4.81 -0.09
CA GLU A 235 24.06 3.51 0.35
C GLU A 235 23.58 2.40 -0.59
N PRO A 236 24.47 1.53 -1.10
CA PRO A 236 24.08 0.42 -1.97
C PRO A 236 23.38 -0.70 -1.18
N CYS A 237 22.53 -1.46 -1.88
CA CYS A 237 22.11 -2.80 -1.44
C CYS A 237 23.00 -3.85 -2.10
N TYR A 238 22.90 -5.10 -1.65
CA TYR A 238 23.68 -6.20 -2.22
C TYR A 238 22.80 -7.38 -2.56
N LEU A 239 23.02 -7.95 -3.73
CA LEU A 239 22.27 -9.06 -4.28
C LEU A 239 23.06 -10.36 -4.09
N LEU A 240 22.40 -11.34 -3.48
CA LEU A 240 22.87 -12.69 -3.22
C LEU A 240 21.85 -13.73 -3.71
N HIS A 241 22.26 -14.99 -3.70
CA HIS A 241 21.39 -16.12 -3.93
C HIS A 241 21.65 -17.21 -2.89
N THR A 242 20.60 -17.95 -2.51
CA THR A 242 20.78 -19.26 -1.87
C THR A 242 21.35 -20.25 -2.87
N ASN A 243 21.64 -21.47 -2.43
CA ASN A 243 22.07 -22.57 -3.30
C ASN A 243 21.41 -23.89 -2.88
N GLU A 244 21.75 -24.97 -3.58
CA GLU A 244 21.23 -26.32 -3.34
C GLU A 244 21.54 -26.79 -1.91
N GLN A 245 22.73 -26.51 -1.36
CA GLN A 245 23.06 -26.86 0.03
C GLN A 245 22.16 -26.15 1.05
N THR A 246 21.83 -24.87 0.79
CA THR A 246 20.85 -24.15 1.61
C THR A 246 19.49 -24.84 1.60
N HIS A 247 19.06 -25.33 0.43
CA HIS A 247 17.75 -25.96 0.25
C HIS A 247 17.71 -27.33 0.91
N GLU A 248 18.73 -28.17 0.70
CA GLU A 248 18.87 -29.47 1.37
C GLU A 248 18.83 -29.33 2.90
N LEU A 249 19.57 -28.35 3.45
CA LEU A 249 19.55 -28.07 4.88
C LEU A 249 18.16 -27.67 5.38
N ILE A 250 17.46 -26.82 4.62
CA ILE A 250 16.09 -26.40 4.95
C ILE A 250 15.14 -27.59 4.92
N GLU A 251 15.21 -28.43 3.88
CA GLU A 251 14.37 -29.62 3.69
C GLU A 251 14.54 -30.63 4.83
N GLN A 252 15.79 -30.90 5.23
CA GLN A 252 16.11 -31.79 6.34
C GLN A 252 15.57 -31.30 7.69
N ASN A 253 15.30 -30.00 7.83
CA ASN A 253 14.88 -29.37 9.08
C ASN A 253 13.47 -28.73 9.00
N LEU A 254 12.65 -29.09 8.00
CA LEU A 254 11.33 -28.47 7.80
C LEU A 254 10.44 -28.55 9.05
N TYR A 255 10.36 -29.72 9.66
CA TYR A 255 9.54 -29.98 10.87
C TYR A 255 10.03 -29.25 12.13
N GLU A 256 11.23 -28.67 12.10
CA GLU A 256 11.70 -27.82 13.18
C GLU A 256 11.21 -26.37 13.04
N SER A 257 10.68 -25.97 11.88
CA SER A 257 10.02 -24.67 11.72
C SER A 257 8.61 -24.70 12.29
N ALA A 258 8.23 -23.62 12.98
CA ALA A 258 6.85 -23.43 13.43
C ALA A 258 5.83 -23.58 12.27
N MET A 259 6.23 -23.29 11.03
CA MET A 259 5.40 -23.46 9.83
C MET A 259 4.89 -24.88 9.60
N TYR A 260 5.72 -25.90 9.86
CA TYR A 260 5.46 -27.27 9.44
C TYR A 260 5.26 -28.24 10.61
N ASP A 261 5.44 -27.79 11.86
CA ASP A 261 5.20 -28.57 13.07
C ASP A 261 3.69 -28.70 13.43
N GLY A 262 2.77 -28.28 12.55
CA GLY A 262 1.31 -28.34 12.78
C GLY A 262 0.78 -27.42 13.89
N GLN A 263 1.66 -26.57 14.44
CA GLN A 263 1.42 -25.76 15.63
C GLN A 263 0.83 -24.37 15.36
N ILE A 264 0.61 -24.02 14.09
CA ILE A 264 0.19 -22.69 13.63
C ILE A 264 -1.29 -22.70 13.29
N GLU A 265 -2.02 -21.75 13.85
CA GLU A 265 -3.44 -21.54 13.56
C GLU A 265 -3.61 -20.54 12.40
N GLY A 266 -2.67 -19.58 12.28
CA GLY A 266 -2.74 -18.48 11.34
C GLY A 266 -2.28 -18.84 9.93
N THR A 267 -3.01 -18.38 8.92
CA THR A 267 -2.61 -18.57 7.53
C THR A 267 -1.56 -17.52 7.12
N GLY A 268 -0.46 -17.97 6.53
CA GLY A 268 0.62 -17.12 5.99
C GLY A 268 0.36 -16.66 4.55
N PRO A 269 1.12 -15.67 4.04
CA PRO A 269 0.92 -15.11 2.70
C PRO A 269 1.46 -16.01 1.59
N ARG A 270 0.66 -16.28 0.56
CA ARG A 270 1.08 -17.01 -0.66
C ARG A 270 2.16 -16.33 -1.47
N TYR A 271 2.10 -15.00 -1.59
CA TYR A 271 2.94 -14.22 -2.52
C TYR A 271 4.28 -13.79 -1.93
N CYS A 272 4.48 -13.95 -0.63
CA CYS A 272 5.78 -13.74 0.02
C CYS A 272 5.98 -14.76 1.14
N PRO A 273 6.10 -16.03 0.77
CA PRO A 273 6.25 -17.08 1.75
C PRO A 273 7.63 -16.99 2.43
N SER A 274 7.76 -17.63 3.58
CA SER A 274 9.06 -17.83 4.24
C SER A 274 10.00 -18.64 3.34
N ILE A 275 11.31 -18.59 3.57
CA ILE A 275 12.27 -19.33 2.74
C ILE A 275 11.99 -20.83 2.77
N GLU A 276 11.60 -21.38 3.92
CA GLU A 276 11.19 -22.79 4.01
C GLU A 276 9.95 -23.13 3.18
N ASP A 277 9.00 -22.20 3.03
CA ASP A 277 7.80 -22.39 2.22
C ASP A 277 8.07 -22.12 0.72
N LYS A 278 9.04 -21.27 0.39
CA LYS A 278 9.56 -21.12 -0.98
C LYS A 278 10.23 -22.39 -1.47
N VAL A 279 11.10 -23.00 -0.67
CA VAL A 279 11.82 -24.23 -1.04
C VAL A 279 10.84 -25.37 -1.31
N VAL A 280 9.82 -25.56 -0.47
CA VAL A 280 8.81 -26.60 -0.68
C VAL A 280 7.93 -26.33 -1.91
N ARG A 281 7.47 -25.09 -2.12
CA ARG A 281 6.54 -24.77 -3.23
C ARG A 281 7.23 -24.67 -4.59
N PHE A 282 8.50 -24.29 -4.60
CA PHE A 282 9.31 -24.07 -5.79
C PHE A 282 10.56 -24.94 -5.74
N CYS A 283 10.37 -26.24 -5.46
CA CYS A 283 11.44 -27.22 -5.31
C CYS A 283 12.24 -27.45 -6.60
N ASP A 284 11.71 -27.05 -7.75
CA ASP A 284 12.40 -27.02 -9.04
C ASP A 284 13.48 -25.93 -9.13
N LYS A 285 13.42 -24.90 -8.26
CA LYS A 285 14.37 -23.80 -8.29
C LYS A 285 15.60 -24.08 -7.44
N LYS A 286 16.74 -24.21 -8.12
CA LYS A 286 18.07 -24.40 -7.51
C LYS A 286 18.57 -23.25 -6.62
N GLN A 287 17.99 -22.06 -6.77
CA GLN A 287 18.39 -20.88 -6.01
C GLN A 287 17.25 -19.88 -5.86
N HIS A 288 17.29 -19.12 -4.76
CA HIS A 288 16.38 -18.04 -4.43
C HIS A 288 17.15 -16.76 -4.17
N GLN A 289 16.64 -15.65 -4.71
CA GLN A 289 17.25 -14.34 -4.59
C GLN A 289 17.11 -13.77 -3.16
N ILE A 290 18.20 -13.18 -2.66
CA ILE A 290 18.27 -12.48 -1.37
C ILE A 290 18.86 -11.09 -1.61
N PHE A 291 18.32 -10.07 -0.94
CA PHE A 291 18.99 -8.77 -0.82
C PHE A 291 19.49 -8.55 0.60
N ILE A 292 20.72 -8.06 0.71
CA ILE A 292 21.23 -7.44 1.92
C ILE A 292 20.93 -5.94 1.80
N GLU A 293 20.16 -5.41 2.73
CA GLU A 293 19.71 -4.02 2.72
C GLU A 293 20.11 -3.32 4.03
N PRO A 294 20.75 -2.15 3.99
CA PRO A 294 21.07 -1.40 5.21
C PRO A 294 19.79 -0.93 5.91
N GLU A 295 19.72 -1.08 7.25
CA GLU A 295 18.56 -0.62 8.02
C GLU A 295 18.61 0.89 8.35
N SER A 296 19.80 1.47 8.53
CA SER A 296 20.01 2.90 8.84
C SER A 296 21.47 3.28 8.58
N LEU A 297 21.75 4.57 8.38
CA LEU A 297 23.12 5.10 8.32
C LEU A 297 23.82 5.07 9.68
N GLU A 298 23.04 5.07 10.77
CA GLU A 298 23.53 5.07 12.16
C GLU A 298 23.61 3.65 12.77
N SER A 299 23.33 2.61 11.98
CA SER A 299 23.25 1.22 12.46
C SER A 299 24.13 0.27 11.65
N ASP A 300 24.77 -0.66 12.36
CA ASP A 300 25.49 -1.79 11.76
C ASP A 300 24.57 -2.99 11.48
N GLU A 301 23.24 -2.85 11.59
CA GLU A 301 22.29 -3.90 11.26
C GLU A 301 21.95 -3.91 9.76
N MET A 302 22.11 -5.08 9.13
CA MET A 302 21.72 -5.33 7.74
C MET A 302 20.53 -6.31 7.69
N TYR A 303 19.53 -5.97 6.88
CA TYR A 303 18.31 -6.75 6.68
C TYR A 303 18.45 -7.75 5.53
N LEU A 304 18.15 -9.03 5.77
CA LEU A 304 18.24 -10.09 4.76
C LEU A 304 16.90 -10.35 4.05
N GLN A 305 16.52 -9.42 3.16
CA GLN A 305 15.29 -9.53 2.39
C GLN A 305 15.27 -10.83 1.57
N GLY A 306 14.18 -11.60 1.69
CA GLY A 306 14.00 -12.86 0.99
C GLY A 306 14.24 -14.10 1.86
N LEU A 307 14.88 -13.92 3.03
CA LEU A 307 15.24 -14.98 3.98
C LEU A 307 14.37 -14.96 5.26
N SER A 308 13.09 -14.59 5.15
CA SER A 308 12.15 -14.68 6.28
C SER A 308 11.95 -16.14 6.68
N THR A 309 12.07 -16.47 7.96
CA THR A 309 11.93 -17.84 8.45
C THR A 309 11.40 -17.88 9.88
N SER A 310 10.80 -19.00 10.27
CA SER A 310 10.48 -19.32 11.68
C SER A 310 11.27 -20.51 12.21
N MET A 311 12.40 -20.85 11.60
CA MET A 311 13.28 -21.92 12.07
C MET A 311 13.97 -21.59 13.41
N PRO A 312 14.43 -22.59 14.18
CA PRO A 312 15.19 -22.38 15.41
C PRO A 312 16.50 -21.61 15.15
N LYS A 313 17.00 -20.93 16.19
CA LYS A 313 18.23 -20.12 16.14
C LYS A 313 19.42 -20.87 15.52
N GLU A 314 19.61 -22.12 15.91
CA GLU A 314 20.73 -22.94 15.43
C GLU A 314 20.67 -23.23 13.93
N ILE A 315 19.46 -23.44 13.40
CA ILE A 315 19.27 -23.69 11.96
C ILE A 315 19.46 -22.40 11.17
N GLN A 316 19.02 -21.25 11.71
CA GLN A 316 19.28 -19.96 11.06
C GLN A 316 20.78 -19.71 10.87
N HIS A 317 21.62 -19.99 11.88
CA HIS A 317 23.08 -19.93 11.75
C HIS A 317 23.62 -20.85 10.67
N LYS A 318 23.17 -22.10 10.63
CA LYS A 318 23.58 -23.07 9.61
C LYS A 318 23.19 -22.61 8.21
N ILE A 319 22.00 -22.04 8.03
CA ILE A 319 21.53 -21.50 6.75
C ILE A 319 22.47 -20.39 6.26
N LEU A 320 22.82 -19.42 7.11
CA LEU A 320 23.71 -18.33 6.71
C LEU A 320 25.09 -18.85 6.28
N LYS A 321 25.62 -19.86 6.98
CA LYS A 321 26.90 -20.50 6.63
C LYS A 321 26.95 -21.10 5.23
N THR A 322 25.81 -21.54 4.69
CA THR A 322 25.74 -22.09 3.32
C THR A 322 25.82 -21.02 2.23
N ILE A 323 25.58 -19.74 2.56
CA ILE A 323 25.54 -18.65 1.58
C ILE A 323 26.94 -18.01 1.53
N PRO A 324 27.64 -18.01 0.37
CA PRO A 324 29.07 -17.68 0.30
C PRO A 324 29.48 -16.33 0.92
N ALA A 325 28.66 -15.29 0.76
CA ALA A 325 28.93 -13.96 1.33
C ALA A 325 28.62 -13.86 2.83
N LEU A 326 27.90 -14.83 3.40
CA LEU A 326 27.38 -14.82 4.77
C LEU A 326 27.98 -15.92 5.64
N GLU A 327 29.05 -16.59 5.19
CA GLU A 327 29.69 -17.71 5.89
C GLU A 327 30.07 -17.35 7.34
N ASN A 328 30.57 -16.13 7.53
CA ASN A 328 30.98 -15.59 8.83
C ASN A 328 29.98 -14.57 9.41
N ALA A 329 28.77 -14.49 8.85
CA ALA A 329 27.79 -13.50 9.25
C ALA A 329 27.36 -13.70 10.71
N LYS A 330 27.34 -12.61 11.48
CA LYS A 330 26.90 -12.59 12.87
C LYS A 330 25.45 -12.10 12.94
N ILE A 331 24.56 -12.95 13.42
CA ILE A 331 23.14 -12.59 13.62
C ILE A 331 23.02 -11.65 14.83
N VAL A 332 22.52 -10.44 14.60
CA VAL A 332 22.17 -9.46 15.64
C VAL A 332 20.75 -9.71 16.14
N ARG A 333 19.81 -10.00 15.22
CA ARG A 333 18.43 -10.38 15.56
C ARG A 333 18.01 -11.59 14.75
N TYR A 334 17.46 -12.59 15.44
CA TYR A 334 16.95 -13.78 14.79
C TYR A 334 15.66 -13.49 14.03
N ALA A 335 15.45 -14.24 12.95
CA ALA A 335 14.19 -14.31 12.25
C ALA A 335 13.11 -14.94 13.14
N TYR A 336 11.87 -14.54 12.93
CA TYR A 336 10.73 -15.12 13.60
C TYR A 336 9.47 -14.92 12.75
N ALA A 337 8.41 -15.64 13.13
CA ALA A 337 7.06 -15.36 12.69
C ALA A 337 6.23 -14.75 13.80
N ILE A 338 5.29 -13.89 13.45
CA ILE A 338 4.28 -13.38 14.36
C ILE A 338 2.89 -13.82 13.90
N GLU A 339 2.13 -14.38 14.82
CA GLU A 339 0.69 -14.60 14.68
C GLU A 339 -0.07 -13.52 15.43
N TYR A 340 -1.21 -13.08 14.89
CA TYR A 340 -2.04 -12.04 15.48
C TYR A 340 -3.49 -12.19 15.03
N ASP A 341 -4.40 -11.59 15.80
CA ASP A 341 -5.80 -11.49 15.43
C ASP A 341 -6.01 -10.36 14.39
N ALA A 342 -6.82 -10.66 13.40
CA ALA A 342 -7.37 -9.71 12.43
C ALA A 342 -8.88 -9.98 12.28
N PHE A 343 -9.58 -9.11 11.55
CA PHE A 343 -11.01 -9.21 11.32
C PHE A 343 -11.28 -9.33 9.83
N ASN A 344 -12.25 -10.16 9.47
CA ASN A 344 -12.64 -10.32 8.07
C ASN A 344 -13.19 -8.97 7.54
N PRO A 345 -12.55 -8.37 6.50
CA PRO A 345 -12.90 -7.02 6.03
C PRO A 345 -14.27 -6.93 5.34
N ASN A 346 -14.91 -8.05 5.00
CA ASN A 346 -16.31 -8.06 4.52
C ASN A 346 -17.31 -7.51 5.56
N GLN A 347 -16.89 -7.36 6.82
CA GLN A 347 -17.64 -6.76 7.92
C GLN A 347 -17.56 -5.21 7.92
N LEU A 348 -16.82 -4.61 6.97
CA LEU A 348 -16.68 -3.17 6.80
C LEU A 348 -17.52 -2.66 5.63
N LYS A 349 -17.89 -1.39 5.69
CA LYS A 349 -18.36 -0.60 4.54
C LYS A 349 -17.15 -0.14 3.72
N HIS A 350 -17.35 0.32 2.49
CA HIS A 350 -16.30 0.93 1.65
C HIS A 350 -15.66 2.18 2.26
N THR A 351 -16.32 2.80 3.24
CA THR A 351 -15.78 3.88 4.06
C THR A 351 -14.85 3.41 5.19
N LEU A 352 -14.61 2.10 5.31
CA LEU A 352 -13.89 1.42 6.40
C LEU A 352 -14.58 1.48 7.78
N GLU A 353 -15.79 2.04 7.86
CA GLU A 353 -16.67 1.94 9.04
C GLU A 353 -17.16 0.50 9.20
N THR A 354 -17.20 -0.02 10.42
CA THR A 354 -17.76 -1.36 10.65
C THR A 354 -19.27 -1.37 10.41
N LYS A 355 -19.79 -2.50 9.90
CA LYS A 355 -21.23 -2.68 9.67
C LYS A 355 -22.01 -2.90 10.98
N LYS A 356 -21.37 -3.44 12.02
CA LYS A 356 -22.01 -3.85 13.29
C LYS A 356 -21.99 -2.78 14.37
N ILE A 357 -20.93 -1.98 14.43
CA ILE A 357 -20.77 -0.92 15.44
C ILE A 357 -20.57 0.40 14.70
N ASN A 358 -21.53 1.30 14.84
CA ASN A 358 -21.45 2.62 14.25
C ASN A 358 -20.32 3.43 14.88
N ASN A 359 -19.72 4.31 14.07
CA ASN A 359 -18.61 5.20 14.45
C ASN A 359 -17.28 4.50 14.79
N LEU A 360 -17.20 3.18 14.59
CA LEU A 360 -15.97 2.40 14.71
C LEU A 360 -15.40 2.13 13.32
N PHE A 361 -14.12 2.40 13.11
CA PHE A 361 -13.43 2.23 11.83
C PHE A 361 -12.20 1.33 12.02
N PHE A 362 -11.91 0.46 11.06
CA PHE A 362 -10.71 -0.39 11.07
C PHE A 362 -9.78 -0.05 9.91
N ALA A 363 -8.47 0.04 10.18
CA ALA A 363 -7.48 0.30 9.15
C ALA A 363 -6.13 -0.40 9.40
N GLY A 364 -5.51 -0.89 8.34
CA GLY A 364 -4.20 -1.53 8.38
C GLY A 364 -4.26 -3.04 8.58
N GLN A 365 -3.27 -3.61 9.28
CA GLN A 365 -3.14 -5.07 9.41
C GLN A 365 -4.33 -5.74 10.13
N ILE A 366 -5.09 -4.99 10.92
CA ILE A 366 -6.36 -5.45 11.52
C ILE A 366 -7.39 -5.88 10.45
N ASN A 367 -7.33 -5.33 9.24
CA ASN A 367 -8.17 -5.72 8.09
C ASN A 367 -7.55 -6.86 7.26
N GLY A 368 -6.47 -7.46 7.76
CA GLY A 368 -5.75 -8.54 7.12
C GLY A 368 -4.93 -8.15 5.90
N THR A 369 -4.43 -6.91 5.83
CA THR A 369 -3.37 -6.51 4.88
C THR A 369 -1.98 -6.68 5.46
N SER A 370 -0.96 -6.83 4.60
CA SER A 370 0.45 -6.85 4.99
C SER A 370 1.28 -5.87 4.16
N GLY A 371 1.66 -4.77 4.79
CA GLY A 371 2.55 -3.75 4.22
C GLY A 371 2.26 -2.37 4.80
N TYR A 372 3.27 -1.50 4.77
CA TYR A 372 3.18 -0.17 5.36
C TYR A 372 2.27 0.73 4.53
N GLU A 373 2.40 0.66 3.21
CA GLU A 373 1.67 1.46 2.24
C GLU A 373 0.19 1.09 2.22
N GLU A 374 -0.12 -0.21 2.23
CA GLU A 374 -1.48 -0.72 2.37
C GLU A 374 -2.11 -0.24 3.69
N ALA A 375 -1.33 -0.20 4.77
CA ALA A 375 -1.84 0.25 6.07
C ALA A 375 -2.07 1.76 6.08
N ALA A 376 -1.11 2.55 5.62
CA ALA A 376 -1.20 4.00 5.57
C ALA A 376 -2.37 4.49 4.72
N CYS A 377 -2.61 3.90 3.54
CA CYS A 377 -3.74 4.33 2.72
C CYS A 377 -5.10 4.01 3.36
N GLN A 378 -5.23 2.85 4.02
CA GLN A 378 -6.43 2.55 4.79
C GLN A 378 -6.60 3.52 5.96
N GLY A 379 -5.51 3.85 6.65
CA GLY A 379 -5.48 4.82 7.74
C GLY A 379 -6.00 6.19 7.29
N LEU A 380 -5.45 6.71 6.19
CA LEU A 380 -5.87 7.96 5.58
C LEU A 380 -7.37 7.95 5.25
N MET A 381 -7.85 6.91 4.55
CA MET A 381 -9.26 6.79 4.17
C MET A 381 -10.18 6.65 5.38
N ALA A 382 -9.78 5.89 6.40
CA ALA A 382 -10.56 5.75 7.64
C ALA A 382 -10.61 7.08 8.42
N GLY A 383 -9.51 7.82 8.50
CA GLY A 383 -9.47 9.14 9.12
C GLY A 383 -10.33 10.17 8.38
N ILE A 384 -10.25 10.21 7.04
CA ILE A 384 -11.12 11.04 6.18
C ILE A 384 -12.59 10.73 6.45
N ASN A 385 -12.97 9.46 6.40
CA ASN A 385 -14.37 9.06 6.55
C ASN A 385 -14.90 9.23 7.97
N ALA A 386 -14.06 9.03 8.99
CA ALA A 386 -14.39 9.37 10.37
C ALA A 386 -14.60 10.89 10.53
N SER A 387 -13.77 11.72 9.88
CA SER A 387 -13.94 13.18 9.87
C SER A 387 -15.21 13.64 9.16
N LEU A 388 -15.57 13.01 8.03
CA LEU A 388 -16.82 13.27 7.30
C LEU A 388 -18.03 12.83 8.09
N LYS A 389 -17.93 11.69 8.80
CA LYS A 389 -18.98 11.18 9.70
C LYS A 389 -19.29 12.17 10.83
N LEU A 390 -18.26 12.74 11.47
CA LEU A 390 -18.42 13.79 12.49
C LEU A 390 -19.07 15.07 11.93
N GLN A 391 -18.84 15.35 10.65
CA GLN A 391 -19.46 16.49 9.94
C GLN A 391 -20.86 16.17 9.38
N ASN A 392 -21.39 14.97 9.58
CA ASN A 392 -22.64 14.49 8.97
C ASN A 392 -22.65 14.61 7.43
N LYS A 393 -21.50 14.35 6.80
CA LYS A 393 -21.34 14.30 5.34
C LYS A 393 -21.22 12.85 4.85
N ASP A 394 -21.51 12.65 3.57
CA ASP A 394 -21.27 11.37 2.92
C ASP A 394 -19.77 11.04 2.92
N GLY A 395 -19.46 9.74 3.01
CA GLY A 395 -18.08 9.26 3.01
C GLY A 395 -17.47 9.29 1.61
N LEU A 396 -16.16 9.52 1.54
CA LEU A 396 -15.38 9.39 0.32
C LEU A 396 -15.03 7.91 0.08
N VAL A 397 -15.38 7.42 -1.10
CA VAL A 397 -14.98 6.12 -1.62
C VAL A 397 -14.28 6.35 -2.96
N LEU A 398 -13.01 5.96 -3.05
CA LEU A 398 -12.25 6.06 -4.29
C LEU A 398 -12.60 4.89 -5.21
N ASN A 399 -12.89 5.18 -6.47
CA ASN A 399 -13.23 4.14 -7.43
C ASN A 399 -11.98 3.39 -7.90
N ARG A 400 -12.18 2.16 -8.38
CA ARG A 400 -11.08 1.28 -8.84
C ARG A 400 -10.35 1.82 -10.06
N ASN A 401 -11.00 2.64 -10.88
CA ASN A 401 -10.39 3.31 -12.04
C ASN A 401 -9.70 4.63 -11.68
N GLU A 402 -9.88 5.12 -10.45
CA GLU A 402 -9.30 6.37 -9.96
C GLU A 402 -8.05 6.15 -9.13
N ALA A 403 -7.96 5.07 -8.34
CA ALA A 403 -6.82 4.81 -7.44
C ALA A 403 -6.55 3.32 -7.16
N TYR A 404 -5.29 2.96 -6.94
CA TYR A 404 -4.92 1.67 -6.33
C TYR A 404 -5.46 1.54 -4.91
N ILE A 405 -5.62 2.65 -4.16
CA ILE A 405 -6.31 2.67 -2.87
C ILE A 405 -7.74 2.14 -3.00
N GLY A 406 -8.48 2.58 -4.03
CA GLY A 406 -9.83 2.09 -4.33
C GLY A 406 -9.85 0.61 -4.67
N VAL A 407 -8.91 0.15 -5.50
CA VAL A 407 -8.71 -1.29 -5.81
C VAL A 407 -8.47 -2.11 -4.54
N LEU A 408 -7.61 -1.64 -3.65
CA LEU A 408 -7.27 -2.32 -2.40
C LEU A 408 -8.49 -2.47 -1.48
N ILE A 409 -9.19 -1.37 -1.21
CA ILE A 409 -10.33 -1.36 -0.27
C ILE A 409 -11.48 -2.20 -0.83
N ASP A 410 -11.78 -2.06 -2.12
CA ASP A 410 -12.84 -2.85 -2.77
C ASP A 410 -12.50 -4.35 -2.78
N ASP A 411 -11.24 -4.73 -3.06
CA ASP A 411 -10.80 -6.12 -2.99
C ASP A 411 -10.96 -6.69 -1.58
N LEU A 412 -10.53 -5.97 -0.54
CA LEU A 412 -10.65 -6.42 0.84
C LEU A 412 -12.10 -6.70 1.21
N ILE A 413 -12.99 -5.76 0.97
CA ILE A 413 -14.39 -5.86 1.40
C ILE A 413 -15.13 -6.96 0.62
N ASN A 414 -14.92 -7.05 -0.70
CA ASN A 414 -15.67 -7.99 -1.53
C ASN A 414 -15.11 -9.42 -1.47
N LYS A 415 -13.78 -9.58 -1.40
CA LYS A 415 -13.15 -10.91 -1.43
C LYS A 415 -12.92 -11.46 -0.03
N GLY A 416 -13.00 -10.63 1.00
CA GLY A 416 -12.56 -10.97 2.34
C GLY A 416 -11.05 -11.23 2.37
N THR A 417 -10.57 -11.79 3.48
CA THR A 417 -9.17 -12.17 3.59
C THR A 417 -9.01 -13.48 4.37
N LYS A 418 -8.33 -14.46 3.76
CA LYS A 418 -7.94 -15.72 4.41
C LYS A 418 -6.44 -15.80 4.65
N GLU A 419 -5.69 -14.90 4.04
CA GLU A 419 -4.23 -14.76 4.13
C GLU A 419 -3.91 -13.27 4.03
N PRO A 420 -2.75 -12.79 4.52
CA PRO A 420 -2.48 -11.36 4.46
C PRO A 420 -2.50 -10.81 3.03
N TYR A 421 -3.44 -9.91 2.74
CA TYR A 421 -3.58 -9.25 1.45
C TYR A 421 -2.35 -8.41 1.16
N ARG A 422 -1.84 -8.52 -0.07
CA ARG A 422 -0.74 -7.70 -0.57
C ARG A 422 -1.12 -7.07 -1.88
N LEU A 423 -0.74 -5.80 -2.02
CA LEU A 423 -0.97 -5.09 -3.27
C LEU A 423 -0.01 -5.59 -4.34
N LEU A 424 -0.56 -5.93 -5.49
CA LEU A 424 0.19 -6.35 -6.68
C LEU A 424 -0.32 -5.54 -7.87
N THR A 425 0.58 -5.21 -8.79
CA THR A 425 0.19 -4.52 -10.02
C THR A 425 -0.82 -5.32 -10.82
N SER A 426 -0.75 -6.66 -10.73
CA SER A 426 -1.67 -7.57 -11.43
C SER A 426 -3.14 -7.39 -11.04
N ARG A 427 -3.44 -6.87 -9.84
CA ARG A 427 -4.80 -6.73 -9.31
C ARG A 427 -5.55 -5.50 -9.81
N ALA A 428 -4.85 -4.51 -10.38
CA ALA A 428 -5.50 -3.37 -11.01
C ALA A 428 -5.79 -3.70 -12.48
N GLU A 429 -7.04 -3.54 -12.89
CA GLU A 429 -7.48 -3.74 -14.28
C GLU A 429 -7.09 -2.53 -15.14
N PHE A 430 -7.17 -1.32 -14.58
CA PHE A 430 -6.90 -0.05 -15.26
C PHE A 430 -5.48 0.50 -15.01
N ARG A 431 -4.46 -0.35 -15.02
CA ARG A 431 -3.06 0.01 -14.64
C ARG A 431 -2.51 1.22 -15.39
N LEU A 432 -2.94 1.42 -16.63
CA LEU A 432 -2.48 2.53 -17.47
C LEU A 432 -3.11 3.87 -17.04
N LEU A 433 -4.26 3.86 -16.37
CA LEU A 433 -4.85 5.05 -15.74
C LEU A 433 -4.22 5.30 -14.36
N LEU A 434 -3.95 4.23 -13.62
CA LEU A 434 -3.46 4.25 -12.24
C LEU A 434 -1.93 4.26 -12.13
N ARG A 435 -1.27 5.27 -12.72
CA ARG A 435 0.19 5.31 -12.76
C ARG A 435 0.75 6.08 -11.55
N HIS A 436 2.02 5.83 -11.23
CA HIS A 436 2.69 6.59 -10.18
C HIS A 436 2.88 8.06 -10.57
N ASP A 437 3.05 8.34 -11.87
CA ASP A 437 3.39 9.66 -12.42
C ASP A 437 2.23 10.66 -12.48
N ASN A 438 0.98 10.18 -12.37
CA ASN A 438 -0.24 10.98 -12.51
C ASN A 438 -1.17 10.93 -11.28
N ALA A 439 -0.69 10.44 -10.13
CA ALA A 439 -1.50 10.31 -8.93
C ALA A 439 -2.04 11.65 -8.44
N ASP A 440 -1.23 12.70 -8.53
CA ASP A 440 -1.59 14.09 -8.23
C ASP A 440 -2.71 14.59 -9.15
N LEU A 441 -2.56 14.38 -10.47
CA LEU A 441 -3.58 14.73 -11.47
C LEU A 441 -4.89 13.97 -11.25
N ARG A 442 -4.85 12.80 -10.62
CA ARG A 442 -6.05 12.01 -10.32
C ARG A 442 -6.71 12.43 -9.00
N LEU A 443 -5.96 12.69 -7.94
CA LEU A 443 -6.51 12.66 -6.58
C LEU A 443 -6.38 13.97 -5.79
N THR A 444 -5.54 14.92 -6.22
CA THR A 444 -5.28 16.14 -5.42
C THR A 444 -6.50 17.03 -5.21
N HIS A 445 -7.47 16.99 -6.12
CA HIS A 445 -8.73 17.72 -5.95
C HIS A 445 -9.53 17.24 -4.72
N TYR A 446 -9.60 15.93 -4.47
CA TYR A 446 -10.21 15.38 -3.25
C TYR A 446 -9.50 15.87 -1.99
N GLY A 447 -8.16 15.84 -1.99
CA GLY A 447 -7.35 16.32 -0.87
C GLY A 447 -7.60 17.80 -0.55
N PHE A 448 -7.74 18.63 -1.59
CA PHE A 448 -8.03 20.06 -1.45
C PHE A 448 -9.44 20.32 -0.92
N GLU A 449 -10.46 19.67 -1.49
CA GLU A 449 -11.86 19.78 -1.03
C GLU A 449 -12.05 19.35 0.43
N LEU A 450 -11.27 18.36 0.87
CA LEU A 450 -11.26 17.88 2.24
C LEU A 450 -10.45 18.77 3.20
N GLY A 451 -9.65 19.72 2.70
CA GLY A 451 -8.75 20.58 3.47
C GLY A 451 -7.49 19.87 3.96
N LEU A 452 -7.10 18.76 3.32
CA LEU A 452 -5.86 18.03 3.60
C LEU A 452 -4.68 18.59 2.80
N VAL A 453 -4.95 19.05 1.58
CA VAL A 453 -3.97 19.69 0.69
C VAL A 453 -4.18 21.20 0.71
N ASP A 454 -3.09 21.96 0.80
CA ASP A 454 -3.13 23.42 0.79
C ASP A 454 -3.34 23.99 -0.63
N GLU A 455 -3.78 25.26 -0.68
CA GLU A 455 -4.09 25.95 -1.95
C GLU A 455 -2.88 26.09 -2.87
N LYS A 456 -1.67 26.28 -2.34
CA LYS A 456 -0.45 26.42 -3.14
C LYS A 456 -0.14 25.11 -3.87
N THR A 457 -0.22 23.99 -3.15
CA THR A 457 -0.03 22.65 -3.71
C THR A 457 -1.09 22.35 -4.78
N TYR A 458 -2.37 22.62 -4.51
CA TYR A 458 -3.45 22.42 -5.48
C TYR A 458 -3.24 23.26 -6.76
N LYS A 459 -2.90 24.55 -6.64
CA LYS A 459 -2.62 25.43 -7.78
C LYS A 459 -1.44 24.96 -8.64
N ASN A 460 -0.41 24.38 -8.02
CA ASN A 460 0.72 23.83 -8.77
C ASN A 460 0.30 22.61 -9.62
N VAL A 461 -0.53 21.72 -9.06
CA VAL A 461 -1.06 20.56 -9.80
C VAL A 461 -2.00 21.01 -10.92
N ASP A 462 -2.84 22.03 -10.67
CA ASP A 462 -3.73 22.58 -11.70
C ASP A 462 -2.95 23.26 -12.83
N LYS A 463 -1.91 24.03 -12.50
CA LYS A 463 -0.98 24.58 -13.48
C LYS A 463 -0.32 23.48 -14.32
N LYS A 464 0.17 22.41 -13.68
CA LYS A 464 0.75 21.24 -14.38
C LYS A 464 -0.26 20.63 -15.35
N ARG A 465 -1.53 20.48 -14.95
CA ARG A 465 -2.60 19.96 -15.82
C ARG A 465 -2.76 20.83 -17.08
N LEU A 466 -2.90 22.13 -16.89
CA LEU A 466 -3.05 23.10 -17.99
C LEU A 466 -1.83 23.09 -18.93
N GLU A 467 -0.61 23.07 -18.40
CA GLU A 467 0.61 23.05 -19.21
C GLU A 467 0.74 21.75 -20.02
N VAL A 468 0.33 20.60 -19.46
CA VAL A 468 0.30 19.33 -20.19
C VAL A 468 -0.69 19.38 -21.35
N ASP A 469 -1.91 19.89 -21.13
CA ASP A 469 -2.94 19.99 -22.16
C ASP A 469 -2.54 20.97 -23.26
N MET A 470 -2.07 22.17 -22.89
CA MET A 470 -1.56 23.16 -23.84
C MET A 470 -0.37 22.65 -24.65
N LEU A 471 0.57 21.93 -24.02
CA LEU A 471 1.71 21.38 -24.74
C LEU A 471 1.26 20.32 -25.74
N LYS A 472 0.30 19.46 -25.40
CA LYS A 472 -0.26 18.47 -26.35
C LYS A 472 -0.86 19.15 -27.57
N GLU A 473 -1.65 20.21 -27.40
CA GLU A 473 -2.19 21.01 -28.50
C GLU A 473 -1.05 21.64 -29.33
N LYS A 474 -0.03 22.20 -28.65
CA LYS A 474 1.15 22.77 -29.31
C LYS A 474 1.92 21.75 -30.14
N LEU A 475 2.01 20.49 -29.71
CA LEU A 475 2.64 19.39 -30.47
C LEU A 475 1.90 19.06 -31.77
N GLN A 476 0.58 19.26 -31.80
CA GLN A 476 -0.21 19.05 -33.02
C GLN A 476 0.02 20.18 -34.03
N ALA A 477 0.19 21.41 -33.54
CA ALA A 477 0.41 22.59 -34.37
C ALA A 477 1.88 22.81 -34.79
N THR A 478 2.83 22.21 -34.08
CA THR A 478 4.28 22.36 -34.34
C THR A 478 4.78 21.23 -35.24
N PHE A 479 5.45 21.58 -36.34
CA PHE A 479 5.96 20.63 -37.32
C PHE A 479 7.48 20.48 -37.22
N PHE A 480 7.93 19.23 -37.33
CA PHE A 480 9.32 18.88 -37.51
C PHE A 480 9.64 18.99 -39.00
N GLU A 481 10.34 20.05 -39.36
CA GLU A 481 10.69 20.38 -40.75
C GLU A 481 11.82 19.48 -41.29
N VAL A 482 11.85 19.30 -42.61
CA VAL A 482 12.91 18.56 -43.33
C VAL A 482 14.13 19.48 -43.49
N ASN A 483 14.93 19.60 -42.44
CA ASN A 483 16.19 20.34 -42.45
C ASN A 483 17.33 19.50 -41.84
N GLU A 484 18.56 19.88 -42.12
CA GLU A 484 19.76 19.13 -41.73
C GLU A 484 19.82 18.87 -40.21
N LYS A 485 19.55 19.89 -39.40
CA LYS A 485 19.53 19.81 -37.93
C LYS A 485 18.56 18.72 -37.43
N ASN A 486 17.34 18.73 -37.95
CA ASN A 486 16.27 17.81 -37.59
C ASN A 486 16.54 16.39 -38.08
N LEU A 487 17.04 16.23 -39.31
CA LEU A 487 17.37 14.94 -39.88
C LEU A 487 18.57 14.29 -39.15
N ASN A 488 19.55 15.08 -38.73
CA ASN A 488 20.67 14.60 -37.92
C ASN A 488 20.19 14.13 -36.54
N TYR A 489 19.29 14.87 -35.88
CA TYR A 489 18.69 14.42 -34.62
C TYR A 489 18.00 13.05 -34.75
N LEU A 490 17.26 12.81 -35.83
CA LEU A 490 16.62 11.52 -36.08
C LEU A 490 17.64 10.40 -36.28
N LYS A 491 18.73 10.65 -37.03
CA LYS A 491 19.82 9.68 -37.23
C LYS A 491 20.52 9.32 -35.92
N GLU A 492 20.82 10.31 -35.08
CA GLU A 492 21.47 10.11 -33.78
C GLU A 492 20.64 9.27 -32.81
N HIS A 493 19.32 9.22 -33.01
CA HIS A 493 18.38 8.46 -32.18
C HIS A 493 17.81 7.24 -32.91
N ASP A 494 18.48 6.77 -33.97
CA ASP A 494 18.09 5.59 -34.76
C ASP A 494 16.64 5.62 -35.28
N SER A 495 16.09 6.81 -35.50
CA SER A 495 14.73 7.01 -36.01
C SER A 495 14.73 7.16 -37.52
N SER A 496 13.67 6.65 -38.17
CA SER A 496 13.49 6.77 -39.61
C SER A 496 13.45 8.24 -40.06
N LEU A 497 14.16 8.58 -41.14
CA LEU A 497 14.11 9.95 -41.67
C LEU A 497 12.70 10.33 -42.14
N ILE A 498 12.41 11.63 -42.12
CA ILE A 498 11.18 12.19 -42.68
C ILE A 498 11.46 12.79 -44.07
N THR A 499 10.53 12.63 -45.00
CA THR A 499 10.59 13.19 -46.36
C THR A 499 9.68 14.41 -46.55
N GLU A 500 8.72 14.59 -45.65
CA GLU A 500 7.80 15.72 -45.56
C GLU A 500 7.74 16.21 -44.11
N LYS A 501 7.24 17.42 -43.88
CA LYS A 501 7.07 17.92 -42.51
C LYS A 501 6.06 17.06 -41.74
N VAL A 502 6.38 16.69 -40.51
CA VAL A 502 5.53 15.84 -39.66
C VAL A 502 5.26 16.56 -38.34
N SER A 503 4.03 16.56 -37.84
CA SER A 503 3.75 17.16 -36.53
C SER A 503 4.56 16.46 -35.43
N LEU A 504 5.01 17.23 -34.43
CA LEU A 504 5.71 16.65 -33.27
C LEU A 504 4.86 15.60 -32.57
N TYR A 505 3.53 15.77 -32.56
CA TYR A 505 2.60 14.80 -32.02
C TYR A 505 2.73 13.42 -32.69
N LYS A 506 2.73 13.38 -34.03
CA LYS A 506 2.86 12.12 -34.80
C LYS A 506 4.27 11.55 -34.66
N LEU A 507 5.28 12.42 -34.61
CA LEU A 507 6.67 12.02 -34.48
C LEU A 507 6.95 11.37 -33.12
N LEU A 508 6.41 11.93 -32.02
CA LEU A 508 6.58 11.42 -30.66
C LEU A 508 5.97 10.03 -30.43
N LYS A 509 5.05 9.58 -31.31
CA LYS A 509 4.49 8.22 -31.28
C LYS A 509 5.50 7.14 -31.69
N ARG A 510 6.64 7.51 -32.28
CA ARG A 510 7.73 6.58 -32.59
C ARG A 510 8.39 6.09 -31.32
N THR A 511 8.66 4.79 -31.24
CA THR A 511 9.11 4.13 -30.01
C THR A 511 10.52 4.52 -29.60
N GLU A 512 11.39 4.81 -30.57
CA GLU A 512 12.78 5.21 -30.42
C GLU A 512 12.96 6.66 -29.97
N LEU A 513 11.95 7.51 -30.18
CA LEU A 513 11.95 8.90 -29.75
C LEU A 513 11.33 9.03 -28.36
N ASN A 514 11.80 9.96 -27.52
CA ASN A 514 11.30 10.16 -26.15
C ASN A 514 11.17 11.65 -25.82
N LYS A 515 10.86 12.01 -24.57
CA LYS A 515 10.73 13.41 -24.12
C LYS A 515 11.92 14.33 -24.48
N ASN A 516 13.10 13.80 -24.79
CA ASN A 516 14.25 14.60 -25.24
C ASN A 516 13.99 15.32 -26.58
N ILE A 517 13.14 14.79 -27.47
CA ILE A 517 12.80 15.53 -28.70
C ILE A 517 12.03 16.81 -28.38
N LEU A 518 11.21 16.79 -27.33
CA LEU A 518 10.48 17.97 -26.87
C LEU A 518 11.44 19.00 -26.28
N LYS A 519 12.46 18.55 -25.54
CA LYS A 519 13.54 19.43 -25.05
C LYS A 519 14.32 20.07 -26.19
N PHE A 520 14.63 19.29 -27.22
CA PHE A 520 15.35 19.74 -28.40
C PHE A 520 14.61 20.84 -29.17
N VAL A 521 13.27 20.75 -29.26
CA VAL A 521 12.48 21.74 -30.00
C VAL A 521 12.07 22.95 -29.15
N PHE A 522 11.71 22.76 -27.88
CA PHE A 522 11.20 23.83 -27.02
C PHE A 522 12.23 24.42 -26.04
N ASP A 523 13.52 24.13 -26.23
CA ASP A 523 14.63 24.72 -25.47
C ASP A 523 14.41 24.75 -23.94
N GLN A 524 14.01 23.60 -23.38
CA GLN A 524 13.79 23.41 -21.93
C GLN A 524 12.72 24.30 -21.27
N GLN A 525 11.78 24.86 -22.04
CA GLN A 525 10.66 25.66 -21.51
C GLN A 525 9.77 24.92 -20.48
N TYR A 526 9.79 23.59 -20.46
CA TYR A 526 8.91 22.76 -19.64
C TYR A 526 9.70 21.88 -18.68
N THR A 527 9.12 21.63 -17.51
CA THR A 527 9.73 20.76 -16.50
C THR A 527 9.80 19.31 -16.99
N PRO A 528 10.75 18.49 -16.47
CA PRO A 528 10.86 17.08 -16.83
C PRO A 528 9.58 16.26 -16.60
N GLU A 529 8.77 16.66 -15.62
CA GLU A 529 7.51 16.01 -15.25
C GLU A 529 6.41 16.27 -16.29
N ILE A 530 6.27 17.52 -16.77
CA ILE A 530 5.32 17.88 -17.83
C ILE A 530 5.68 17.15 -19.12
N LEU A 531 6.97 17.16 -19.49
CA LEU A 531 7.45 16.48 -20.70
C LEU A 531 7.21 14.97 -20.64
N GLU A 532 7.36 14.36 -19.47
CA GLU A 532 7.05 12.93 -19.26
C GLU A 532 5.55 12.65 -19.35
N GLN A 533 4.70 13.49 -18.75
CA GLN A 533 3.25 13.35 -18.89
C GLN A 533 2.81 13.43 -20.35
N VAL A 534 3.32 14.40 -21.10
CA VAL A 534 3.00 14.54 -22.52
C VAL A 534 3.50 13.34 -23.33
N GLU A 535 4.74 12.89 -23.11
CA GLU A 535 5.26 11.68 -23.77
C GLU A 535 4.35 10.48 -23.54
N ILE A 536 3.98 10.21 -22.28
CA ILE A 536 3.15 9.07 -21.92
C ILE A 536 1.76 9.20 -22.57
N GLN A 537 1.10 10.35 -22.43
CA GLN A 537 -0.26 10.54 -22.96
C GLN A 537 -0.30 10.41 -24.49
N VAL A 538 0.70 10.93 -25.21
CA VAL A 538 0.75 10.84 -26.67
C VAL A 538 1.06 9.42 -27.16
N LYS A 539 2.04 8.74 -26.56
CA LYS A 539 2.43 7.38 -26.97
C LYS A 539 1.37 6.34 -26.65
N TYR A 540 0.69 6.48 -25.52
CA TYR A 540 -0.27 5.50 -25.02
C TYR A 540 -1.74 5.90 -25.21
N GLU A 541 -2.01 6.99 -25.93
CA GLU A 541 -3.34 7.56 -26.18
C GLU A 541 -4.42 6.51 -26.46
N ASN A 542 -4.22 5.65 -27.47
CA ASN A 542 -5.22 4.65 -27.86
C ASN A 542 -5.51 3.62 -26.75
N TYR A 543 -4.48 3.25 -25.98
CA TYR A 543 -4.63 2.32 -24.87
C TYR A 543 -5.31 2.98 -23.66
N ILE A 544 -5.01 4.26 -23.40
CA ILE A 544 -5.66 5.07 -22.36
C ILE A 544 -7.15 5.21 -22.68
N LEU A 545 -7.50 5.66 -23.88
CA LEU A 545 -8.90 5.82 -24.33
C LEU A 545 -9.68 4.50 -24.26
N LYS A 546 -9.05 3.38 -24.62
CA LYS A 546 -9.67 2.05 -24.46
C LYS A 546 -9.95 1.73 -22.99
N ALA A 547 -8.97 1.95 -22.10
CA ALA A 547 -9.11 1.71 -20.68
C ALA A 547 -10.19 2.62 -20.05
N GLU A 548 -10.25 3.88 -20.44
CA GLU A 548 -11.29 4.84 -20.00
C GLU A 548 -12.69 4.38 -20.42
N LYS A 549 -12.85 3.93 -21.66
CA LYS A 549 -14.14 3.41 -22.16
C LYS A 549 -14.58 2.15 -21.40
N GLU A 550 -13.64 1.28 -21.04
CA GLU A 550 -13.92 0.09 -20.21
C GLU A 550 -14.29 0.49 -18.77
N ALA A 551 -13.58 1.46 -18.19
CA ALA A 551 -13.88 2.00 -16.86
C ALA A 551 -15.28 2.64 -16.81
N GLN A 552 -15.65 3.44 -17.81
CA GLN A 552 -16.97 4.08 -17.89
C GLN A 552 -18.11 3.05 -17.87
N LYS A 553 -17.96 1.90 -18.55
CA LYS A 553 -18.96 0.83 -18.52
C LYS A 553 -19.13 0.24 -17.11
N LEU A 554 -18.05 0.09 -16.35
CA LEU A 554 -18.13 -0.38 -14.96
C LEU A 554 -18.77 0.67 -14.05
N LEU A 555 -18.42 1.94 -14.21
CA LEU A 555 -19.01 3.05 -13.46
C LEU A 555 -20.53 3.13 -13.67
N GLN A 556 -21.02 2.86 -14.89
CA GLN A 556 -22.46 2.79 -15.15
C GLN A 556 -23.16 1.73 -14.29
N LEU A 557 -22.53 0.56 -14.07
CA LEU A 557 -23.08 -0.45 -13.16
C LEU A 557 -23.03 -0.02 -11.69
N GLU A 558 -22.04 0.79 -11.30
CA GLU A 558 -21.93 1.31 -9.93
C GLU A 558 -23.02 2.34 -9.59
N THR A 559 -23.57 3.03 -10.59
CA THR A 559 -24.72 3.93 -10.39
C THR A 559 -26.03 3.18 -10.08
N LYS A 560 -26.11 1.89 -10.39
CA LYS A 560 -27.31 1.06 -10.21
C LYS A 560 -27.30 0.46 -8.81
N THR A 561 -27.91 1.19 -7.87
CA THR A 561 -27.95 0.83 -6.45
C THR A 561 -28.80 -0.41 -6.18
N ILE A 562 -28.44 -1.12 -5.12
CA ILE A 562 -29.17 -2.28 -4.61
C ILE A 562 -29.78 -1.91 -3.27
N PRO A 563 -31.10 -2.12 -3.05
CA PRO A 563 -31.74 -1.88 -1.76
C PRO A 563 -31.08 -2.66 -0.62
N ILE A 564 -30.92 -2.03 0.54
CA ILE A 564 -30.24 -2.62 1.69
C ILE A 564 -31.00 -3.81 2.31
N ASP A 565 -32.30 -3.83 2.09
CA ASP A 565 -33.29 -4.80 2.57
C ASP A 565 -33.71 -5.81 1.49
N ILE A 566 -33.02 -5.84 0.34
CA ILE A 566 -33.29 -6.82 -0.71
C ILE A 566 -33.16 -8.24 -0.17
N ASP A 567 -34.20 -9.06 -0.40
CA ASP A 567 -34.14 -10.49 -0.15
C ASP A 567 -33.69 -11.22 -1.41
N TYR A 568 -32.41 -11.59 -1.47
CA TYR A 568 -31.87 -12.34 -2.61
C TYR A 568 -32.49 -13.74 -2.75
N SER A 569 -33.13 -14.29 -1.71
CA SER A 569 -33.75 -15.61 -1.76
C SER A 569 -34.93 -15.67 -2.74
N VAL A 570 -35.67 -14.56 -2.89
CA VAL A 570 -36.85 -14.48 -3.76
C VAL A 570 -36.53 -14.30 -5.25
N ILE A 571 -35.28 -13.97 -5.59
CA ILE A 571 -34.89 -13.74 -6.99
C ILE A 571 -34.78 -15.10 -7.70
N HIS A 572 -35.71 -15.35 -8.62
CA HIS A 572 -35.71 -16.57 -9.43
C HIS A 572 -34.51 -16.60 -10.39
N ASN A 573 -33.97 -17.80 -10.66
CA ASN A 573 -32.82 -18.07 -11.55
C ASN A 573 -31.46 -17.53 -11.10
N LEU A 574 -31.39 -16.78 -9.99
CA LEU A 574 -30.12 -16.43 -9.36
C LEU A 574 -29.48 -17.70 -8.77
N SER A 575 -28.20 -17.94 -9.06
CA SER A 575 -27.53 -19.16 -8.60
C SER A 575 -27.49 -19.23 -7.07
N LYS A 576 -27.46 -20.46 -6.52
CA LYS A 576 -27.39 -20.66 -5.05
C LYS A 576 -26.13 -20.00 -4.46
N GLU A 577 -25.01 -20.13 -5.16
CA GLU A 577 -23.75 -19.48 -4.78
C GLU A 577 -23.90 -17.96 -4.78
N ALA A 578 -24.45 -17.35 -5.84
CA ALA A 578 -24.67 -15.91 -5.88
C ALA A 578 -25.58 -15.43 -4.74
N LYS A 579 -26.67 -16.15 -4.44
CA LYS A 579 -27.56 -15.84 -3.31
C LYS A 579 -26.80 -15.80 -1.98
N GLU A 580 -25.99 -16.81 -1.69
CA GLU A 580 -25.19 -16.87 -0.47
C GLU A 580 -24.20 -15.71 -0.38
N LYS A 581 -23.46 -15.45 -1.47
CA LYS A 581 -22.42 -14.41 -1.51
C LYS A 581 -23.01 -13.01 -1.42
N LEU A 582 -24.07 -12.72 -2.17
CA LEU A 582 -24.76 -11.42 -2.14
C LEU A 582 -25.39 -11.15 -0.77
N THR A 583 -25.96 -12.17 -0.12
CA THR A 583 -26.52 -12.06 1.24
C THR A 583 -25.43 -11.78 2.28
N THR A 584 -24.26 -12.41 2.13
CA THR A 584 -23.13 -12.26 3.06
C THR A 584 -22.45 -10.90 2.91
N ILE A 585 -22.12 -10.51 1.68
CA ILE A 585 -21.34 -9.30 1.39
C ILE A 585 -22.23 -8.05 1.42
N LYS A 586 -23.51 -8.18 1.04
CA LYS A 586 -24.49 -7.10 0.91
C LYS A 586 -23.96 -5.93 0.07
N PRO A 587 -23.76 -6.13 -1.25
CA PRO A 587 -23.26 -5.07 -2.11
C PRO A 587 -24.23 -3.89 -2.20
N TYR A 588 -23.68 -2.68 -2.33
CA TYR A 588 -24.42 -1.44 -2.43
C TYR A 588 -24.94 -1.16 -3.86
N ASN A 589 -24.26 -1.69 -4.87
CA ASN A 589 -24.61 -1.50 -6.28
C ASN A 589 -24.23 -2.73 -7.14
N LEU A 590 -24.74 -2.76 -8.38
CA LEU A 590 -24.48 -3.86 -9.32
C LEU A 590 -23.01 -3.98 -9.71
N GLY A 591 -22.28 -2.85 -9.79
CA GLY A 591 -20.85 -2.86 -10.06
C GLY A 591 -20.09 -3.66 -9.00
N GLN A 592 -20.33 -3.40 -7.72
CA GLN A 592 -19.77 -4.16 -6.60
C GLN A 592 -20.19 -5.64 -6.67
N ALA A 593 -21.49 -5.91 -6.89
CA ALA A 593 -22.00 -7.27 -6.98
C ALA A 593 -21.26 -8.08 -8.06
N SER A 594 -20.95 -7.46 -9.20
CA SER A 594 -20.25 -8.11 -10.33
C SER A 594 -18.81 -8.53 -10.04
N ARG A 595 -18.20 -7.99 -8.97
CA ARG A 595 -16.82 -8.28 -8.56
C ARG A 595 -16.73 -9.31 -7.44
N ILE A 596 -17.87 -9.76 -6.92
CA ILE A 596 -17.92 -10.78 -5.89
C ILE A 596 -17.57 -12.13 -6.49
N LEU A 597 -16.57 -12.79 -5.92
CA LEU A 597 -16.18 -14.14 -6.35
C LEU A 597 -17.36 -15.11 -6.14
N GLY A 598 -17.78 -15.78 -7.21
CA GLY A 598 -18.95 -16.67 -7.22
C GLY A 598 -20.23 -16.03 -7.76
N VAL A 599 -20.22 -14.72 -8.11
CA VAL A 599 -21.33 -14.04 -8.79
C VAL A 599 -20.97 -13.87 -10.27
N ASN A 600 -21.70 -14.53 -11.16
CA ASN A 600 -21.38 -14.54 -12.59
C ASN A 600 -22.09 -13.40 -13.35
N PRO A 601 -21.66 -13.05 -14.58
CA PRO A 601 -22.33 -12.04 -15.40
C PRO A 601 -23.82 -12.31 -15.64
N VAL A 602 -24.22 -13.58 -15.68
CA VAL A 602 -25.63 -13.99 -15.79
C VAL A 602 -26.41 -13.61 -14.53
N ASP A 603 -25.85 -13.85 -13.35
CA ASP A 603 -26.45 -13.48 -12.06
C ASP A 603 -26.67 -11.96 -11.97
N ILE A 604 -25.70 -11.16 -12.45
CA ILE A 604 -25.81 -9.70 -12.52
C ILE A 604 -26.89 -9.25 -13.48
N SER A 605 -27.01 -9.91 -14.63
CA SER A 605 -28.07 -9.61 -15.61
C SER A 605 -29.46 -9.91 -15.02
N ILE A 606 -29.60 -11.02 -14.30
CA ILE A 606 -30.84 -11.38 -13.59
C ILE A 606 -31.17 -10.36 -12.51
N LEU A 607 -30.17 -9.98 -11.71
CA LEU A 607 -30.34 -8.99 -10.64
C LEU A 607 -30.73 -7.62 -11.20
N LEU A 608 -30.09 -7.17 -12.30
CA LEU A 608 -30.45 -5.93 -13.00
C LEU A 608 -31.92 -5.94 -13.46
N VAL A 609 -32.36 -7.02 -14.11
CA VAL A 609 -33.75 -7.15 -14.57
C VAL A 609 -34.73 -7.19 -13.39
N PHE A 610 -34.39 -7.87 -12.30
CA PHE A 610 -35.20 -7.90 -11.08
C PHE A 610 -35.36 -6.50 -10.49
N LEU A 611 -34.26 -5.76 -10.35
CA LEU A 611 -34.26 -4.40 -9.84
C LEU A 611 -35.11 -3.47 -10.73
N GLN A 612 -34.95 -3.55 -12.06
CA GLN A 612 -35.75 -2.78 -13.02
C GLN A 612 -37.26 -3.04 -12.95
N ARG A 613 -37.69 -4.23 -12.51
CA ARG A 613 -39.11 -4.58 -12.35
C ARG A 613 -39.70 -4.12 -11.02
N THR A 614 -38.87 -4.05 -9.99
CA THR A 614 -39.31 -3.76 -8.60
C THR A 614 -39.16 -2.30 -8.23
N GLN A 615 -38.32 -1.55 -8.94
CA GLN A 615 -38.19 -0.10 -8.80
C GLN A 615 -38.52 0.59 -10.12
N ASN A 616 -39.20 1.74 -10.07
CA ASN A 616 -39.20 2.70 -11.17
C ASN A 616 -37.77 3.24 -11.34
N PHE A 617 -36.93 2.49 -12.05
CA PHE A 617 -35.53 2.81 -12.30
C PHE A 617 -35.42 4.12 -13.09
N VAL A 618 -34.75 5.12 -12.49
CA VAL A 618 -34.10 6.21 -13.23
C VAL A 618 -32.62 5.88 -13.39
#